data_AF-A0ABD0QZ18-F1
#
_entry.id   AF-A0ABD0QZ18-F1
#
_cell.length_a   1.000
_cell.length_b   1.000
_cell.length_c   1.000
_cell.angle_alpha   90.00
_cell.angle_beta   90.00
_cell.angle_gamma   90.00
#
_symmetry.space_group_name_H-M   'P 1'
#
loop_
_entity.id
_entity.type
_entity.pdbx_description
1 polymer ?
#
loop_
_entity_poly.entity_id
_entity_poly.type
_entity_poly.pdbx_seq_one_letter_code
_entity_poly.pdbx_strand_id
1 'polypeptide(L)' 'DAWKCPHCKQMQQGMVKMSLWTLPDILILHLKRFRQVGKRRNKLSTLIRFPVSGLDMTPHVVKRSQSMKNLAP' A
#
# COMPACT_ATOMS: atom_id res chain seq x y z
N ASP A 1 -14.22 1.78 12.80
CA ASP A 1 -13.50 2.54 13.83
C ASP A 1 -13.35 4.00 13.43
N ALA A 2 -13.61 4.90 14.37
CA ALA A 2 -13.35 6.33 14.17
C ALA A 2 -11.99 6.68 14.77
N TRP A 3 -11.20 7.49 14.05
CA TRP A 3 -9.91 8.00 14.49
C TRP A 3 -10.12 9.34 15.19
N LYS A 4 -9.50 9.53 16.35
CA LYS A 4 -9.55 10.82 17.05
C LYS A 4 -8.60 11.80 16.38
N CYS A 5 -9.15 12.81 15.71
CA CYS A 5 -8.34 13.81 15.05
C CYS A 5 -7.60 14.68 16.08
N PRO A 6 -6.27 14.84 16.01
CA PRO A 6 -5.51 15.67 16.95
C PRO A 6 -5.82 17.16 16.78
N HIS A 7 -6.23 17.59 15.59
CA HIS A 7 -6.62 18.97 15.32
C HIS A 7 -8.05 19.27 15.81
N CYS A 8 -9.03 18.48 15.39
CA CYS A 8 -10.44 18.71 15.72
C CYS A 8 -10.84 18.19 17.11
N LYS A 9 -9.99 17.37 17.75
CA LYS A 9 -10.20 16.69 19.04
C LYS A 9 -11.46 15.80 19.13
N GLN A 10 -12.05 15.47 18.00
CA GLN A 10 -13.27 14.67 17.86
C GLN A 10 -13.01 13.36 17.11
N MET A 11 -13.93 12.40 17.28
CA MET A 11 -13.92 11.13 16.54
C MET A 11 -14.34 11.38 15.10
N GLN A 12 -13.48 11.04 14.15
CA GLN A 12 -13.68 11.24 12.72
C GLN A 12 -13.56 9.91 11.99
N GLN A 13 -14.34 9.73 10.91
CA GLN A 13 -14.08 8.64 9.98
C GLN A 13 -12.86 9.00 9.14
N GLY A 14 -11.73 8.37 9.45
CA GLY A 14 -10.48 8.57 8.72
C GLY A 14 -10.32 7.57 7.59
N MET A 15 -9.54 7.94 6.58
CA MET A 15 -9.01 7.00 5.60
C MET A 15 -7.59 6.59 6.02
N VAL A 16 -7.35 5.28 6.15
CA VAL A 16 -6.00 4.75 6.35
C VAL A 16 -5.40 4.44 4.98
N LYS A 17 -4.28 5.10 4.65
CA LYS A 17 -3.52 4.85 3.43
C LYS A 17 -2.15 4.28 3.78
N MET A 18 -1.84 3.11 3.26
CA MET A 18 -0.50 2.52 3.31
C MET A 18 0.23 2.82 2.00
N SER A 19 1.51 3.17 2.08
CA SER A 19 2.36 3.45 0.90
C SER A 19 3.73 2.83 1.08
N LEU A 20 4.40 2.48 -0.02
CA LEU A 20 5.75 1.94 -0.01
C LEU A 20 6.76 3.10 -0.03
N TRP A 21 7.64 3.17 0.98
CA TRP A 21 8.70 4.19 1.02
C TRP A 21 9.96 3.76 0.25
N THR A 22 10.30 2.47 0.35
CA THR A 22 11.40 1.80 -0.34
C THR A 22 10.97 0.37 -0.67
N LEU A 23 11.74 -0.31 -1.54
CA LEU A 23 11.54 -1.71 -1.87
C LEU A 23 12.73 -2.54 -1.37
N PRO A 24 12.48 -3.77 -0.87
CA PRO A 24 13.54 -4.72 -0.57
C PRO A 24 14.12 -5.34 -1.86
N ASP A 25 15.32 -5.92 -1.78
CA ASP A 25 15.92 -6.68 -2.88
C ASP A 25 15.09 -7.91 -3.27
N ILE A 26 14.42 -8.52 -2.29
CA ILE A 26 13.50 -9.64 -2.47
C ILE A 26 12.11 -9.21 -2.00
N LEU A 27 11.20 -8.97 -2.96
CA LEU A 27 9.81 -8.58 -2.69
C LEU A 27 8.88 -9.80 -2.75
N ILE A 28 8.24 -10.12 -1.62
CA ILE A 28 7.22 -11.17 -1.54
C ILE A 28 5.83 -10.56 -1.65
N LEU A 29 5.09 -10.94 -2.70
CA LEU A 29 3.72 -10.45 -2.94
C LEU A 29 2.68 -11.50 -2.54
N HIS A 30 1.99 -11.26 -1.42
CA HIS A 30 0.87 -12.10 -1.00
C HIS A 30 -0.46 -11.59 -1.58
N LEU A 31 -1.08 -12.38 -2.45
CA LEU A 31 -2.44 -12.14 -2.93
C LEU A 31 -3.45 -12.58 -1.86
N LYS A 32 -4.13 -11.62 -1.21
CA LYS A 32 -5.14 -11.87 -0.16
C LYS A 32 -6.43 -12.46 -0.75
N ARG A 33 -6.40 -13.75 -1.10
CA ARG A 33 -7.50 -14.46 -1.77
C ARG A 33 -8.55 -15.02 -0.82
N PHE A 34 -8.25 -15.16 0.45
CA PHE A 34 -9.19 -15.72 1.42
C PHE A 34 -9.89 -14.60 2.17
N ARG A 35 -11.22 -14.60 2.12
CA ARG A 35 -12.05 -13.66 2.87
C ARG A 35 -13.11 -14.42 3.66
N GLN A 36 -13.30 -14.00 4.90
CA GLN A 36 -14.37 -14.51 5.75
C GLN A 36 -15.55 -13.56 5.67
N VAL A 37 -16.75 -14.12 5.47
CA VAL A 37 -18.02 -13.38 5.49
C VAL A 37 -18.95 -14.14 6.43
N GLY A 38 -19.16 -13.58 7.62
CA GLY A 38 -19.82 -14.30 8.71
C GLY A 38 -19.08 -15.59 9.06
N LYS A 39 -19.78 -16.73 9.04
CA LYS A 39 -19.23 -18.07 9.28
C LYS A 39 -18.64 -18.73 8.01
N ARG A 40 -18.80 -18.13 6.84
CA ARG A 40 -18.32 -18.71 5.56
C ARG A 40 -16.93 -18.20 5.23
N ARG A 41 -16.06 -19.09 4.78
CA ARG A 41 -14.74 -18.76 4.23
C ARG A 41 -14.79 -18.93 2.70
N ASN A 42 -14.47 -17.86 1.98
CA ASN A 42 -14.49 -17.84 0.51
C ASN A 42 -13.07 -17.66 -0.03
N LYS A 43 -12.76 -18.33 -1.15
CA LYS A 43 -11.54 -18.14 -1.93
C LYS A 43 -11.86 -17.36 -3.19
N LEU A 44 -11.16 -16.25 -3.41
CA LEU A 44 -11.25 -15.46 -4.64
C LEU A 44 -10.53 -16.21 -5.77
N SER A 45 -11.32 -16.66 -6.75
CA SER A 45 -10.87 -17.39 -7.94
C SER A 45 -10.47 -16.47 -9.11
N THR A 46 -10.52 -15.15 -8.94
CA THR A 46 -10.15 -14.17 -9.96
C THR A 46 -8.75 -14.47 -10.53
N LEU A 47 -8.68 -14.66 -11.84
CA LEU A 47 -7.43 -14.83 -12.56
C LEU A 47 -6.64 -13.52 -12.48
N ILE A 48 -5.40 -13.59 -11.98
CA ILE A 48 -4.49 -12.44 -11.95
C ILE A 48 -3.36 -12.74 -12.93
N ARG A 49 -3.24 -11.89 -13.96
CA ARG A 49 -2.09 -11.91 -14.86
C ARG A 49 -0.99 -11.06 -14.21
N PHE A 50 0.21 -11.61 -14.12
CA PHE A 50 1.38 -10.93 -13.59
C PHE A 50 2.57 -11.19 -14.52
N PRO A 51 3.51 -10.24 -14.64
CA PRO A 51 4.70 -10.43 -15.44
C PRO A 51 5.61 -11.49 -14.79
N VAL A 52 6.23 -12.34 -15.60
CA VAL A 52 7.26 -13.30 -15.14
C VAL A 52 8.62 -12.59 -14.99
N SER A 53 8.83 -11.51 -15.74
CA SER A 53 10.03 -10.67 -15.70
C SER A 53 9.65 -9.21 -15.96
N GLY A 54 10.48 -8.27 -15.48
CA GLY A 54 10.27 -6.84 -15.74
C GLY A 54 9.12 -6.20 -14.97
N LEU A 55 8.87 -6.63 -13.72
CA LEU A 55 7.91 -5.94 -12.84
C LEU A 55 8.45 -4.58 -12.40
N ASP A 56 7.90 -3.48 -12.96
CA ASP A 56 8.23 -2.12 -12.54
C ASP A 56 7.34 -1.65 -11.37
N MET A 57 7.95 -1.49 -10.20
CA MET A 57 7.27 -1.01 -8.99
C MET A 57 7.46 0.51 -8.76
N THR A 58 8.22 1.20 -9.61
CA THR A 58 8.51 2.64 -9.49
C THR A 58 7.25 3.50 -9.31
N PRO A 59 6.13 3.27 -10.04
CA PRO A 59 4.91 4.07 -9.85
C PRO A 59 4.21 3.86 -8.50
N HIS A 60 4.55 2.78 -7.78
CA HIS A 60 3.92 2.35 -6.53
C HIS A 60 4.73 2.72 -5.28
N VAL A 61 5.94 3.24 -5.46
CA VAL A 61 6.75 3.82 -4.38
C VAL A 61 6.41 5.32 -4.27
N VAL A 62 6.37 5.83 -3.05
CA VAL A 62 6.15 7.28 -2.83
C VAL A 62 7.19 8.10 -3.57
N LYS A 63 6.72 9.14 -4.27
CA LYS A 63 7.62 10.12 -4.89
C LYS A 63 8.35 10.86 -3.77
N ARG A 64 9.67 10.71 -3.71
CA ARG A 64 10.48 11.64 -2.91
C ARG A 64 10.26 13.04 -3.50
N SER A 65 9.76 13.97 -2.69
CA SER A 65 9.79 15.38 -3.06
C SER A 65 11.25 15.74 -3.33
N GLN A 66 11.56 16.21 -4.53
CA GLN A 66 12.88 16.80 -4.82
C GLN A 66 12.96 18.14 -4.09
N SER A 67 13.16 18.10 -2.77
CA SER A 67 13.78 19.19 -2.03
C SER A 67 15.19 18.72 -1.75
N MET A 68 16.19 19.51 -2.14
CA MET A 68 17.62 19.19 -2.23
C MET A 68 18.08 18.60 -3.59
N LYS A 69 18.05 19.46 -4.63
CA LYS A 69 19.05 19.42 -5.71
C LYS A 69 19.97 20.66 -5.71
N ASN A 70 20.11 21.32 -4.55
CA ASN A 70 21.04 22.43 -4.35
C ASN A 70 22.00 22.10 -3.19
N LEU A 71 22.93 21.19 -3.43
CA LEU A 71 24.24 21.12 -2.75
C LEU A 71 25.09 20.12 -3.57
N ALA A 72 25.66 20.57 -4.68
CA ALA A 72 27.06 21.01 -4.81
C ALA A 72 28.03 19.83 -5.07
N PRO A 73 29.19 20.03 -5.74
CA PRO A 73 29.80 21.28 -6.21
C PRO A 73 29.49 21.64 -7.67
#